data_AF-A0A7S6W765-F1
#
_entry.id   AF-A0A7S6W765-F1
#
_cell.length_a   1.000
_cell.length_b   1.000
_cell.length_c   1.000
_cell.angle_alpha   90.00
_cell.angle_beta   90.00
_cell.angle_gamma   90.00
#
_symmetry.space_group_name_H-M   'P 1'
#
loop_
_entity.id
_entity.type
_entity.pdbx_description
1 polymer ?
#
loop_
_entity_poly.entity_id
_entity_poly.type
_entity_poly.pdbx_seq_one_letter_code
_entity_poly.pdbx_strand_id
1 'polypeptide(L)'
;MIWFKTAMFFLLYMIYMILILNFYAKALIKVSILGHFFKVVFSSLLYLLFAIAFIFPFFHIHEFVDDFHIYFDQNNIYFAFTLISFALVCSFSIIYFNKKFVPKLKALGYFK
;
A
#
# COMPACT_ATOMS: atom_id res chain seq x y z
N MET A 1 -14.51 -14.20 -18.09
CA MET A 1 -13.21 -14.26 -17.39
C MET A 1 -12.71 -12.92 -16.83
N ILE A 2 -13.18 -11.76 -17.33
CA ILE A 2 -12.90 -10.40 -16.77
C ILE A 2 -12.95 -10.36 -15.25
N TRP A 3 -14.12 -10.71 -14.70
CA TRP A 3 -14.42 -10.55 -13.28
C TRP A 3 -13.47 -11.34 -12.38
N PHE A 4 -13.02 -12.52 -12.84
CA PHE A 4 -12.10 -13.35 -12.08
C PHE A 4 -10.71 -12.73 -12.00
N LYS A 5 -10.16 -12.24 -13.12
CA LYS A 5 -8.83 -11.62 -13.15
C LYS A 5 -8.80 -10.31 -12.36
N THR A 6 -9.83 -9.47 -12.50
CA THR A 6 -9.97 -8.24 -11.70
C THR A 6 -10.13 -8.54 -10.20
N ALA A 7 -10.87 -9.58 -9.83
CA ALA A 7 -11.01 -9.98 -8.43
C ALA A 7 -9.68 -10.51 -7.86
N MET A 8 -8.91 -11.30 -8.63
CA MET A 8 -7.56 -11.73 -8.24
C MET A 8 -6.62 -10.53 -8.04
N PHE A 9 -6.60 -9.58 -8.99
CA PHE A 9 -5.83 -8.35 -8.87
C PHE A 9 -6.17 -7.62 -7.56
N PHE A 10 -7.47 -7.43 -7.29
CA PHE A 10 -7.94 -6.75 -6.09
C PHE A 10 -7.49 -7.45 -4.80
N LEU A 11 -7.61 -8.79 -4.73
CA LEU A 11 -7.19 -9.57 -3.57
C LEU A 11 -5.68 -9.51 -3.34
N LEU A 12 -4.89 -9.70 -4.41
CA LEU A 12 -3.42 -9.63 -4.33
C LEU A 12 -2.97 -8.24 -3.88
N TYR A 13 -3.56 -7.19 -4.45
CA TYR A 13 -3.21 -5.82 -4.07
C TYR A 13 -3.61 -5.51 -2.63
N MET A 14 -4.77 -5.99 -2.17
CA MET A 14 -5.20 -5.84 -0.78
C MET A 14 -4.22 -6.51 0.20
N ILE A 15 -3.82 -7.74 -0.07
CA ILE A 15 -2.86 -8.48 0.78
C ILE A 15 -1.53 -7.75 0.82
N TYR A 16 -1.01 -7.34 -0.34
CA TYR A 16 0.24 -6.60 -0.46
C TYR A 16 0.22 -5.31 0.37
N MET A 17 -0.86 -4.53 0.23
CA MET A 17 -1.04 -3.27 0.94
C MET A 17 -1.10 -3.46 2.46
N ILE A 18 -1.81 -4.49 2.94
CA ILE A 18 -1.85 -4.83 4.35
C ILE A 18 -0.45 -5.18 4.87
N LEU A 19 0.32 -5.99 4.13
CA LEU A 19 1.66 -6.39 4.53
C LEU A 19 2.59 -5.18 4.69
N ILE A 20 2.61 -4.28 3.70
CA ILE A 20 3.47 -3.10 3.73
C ILE A 20 3.07 -2.11 4.80
N LEU A 21 1.77 -1.88 5.02
CA LEU A 21 1.31 -1.05 6.13
C LEU A 21 1.73 -1.61 7.49
N ASN A 22 1.64 -2.92 7.69
CA ASN A 22 2.10 -3.56 8.92
C ASN A 22 3.63 -3.43 9.07
N PHE A 23 4.40 -3.63 8.00
CA PHE A 23 5.85 -3.47 8.03
C PHE A 23 6.25 -2.04 8.36
N TYR A 24 5.67 -1.06 7.65
CA TYR A 24 5.89 0.36 7.86
C TYR A 24 5.58 0.80 9.29
N ALA A 25 4.40 0.43 9.82
CA ALA A 25 4.04 0.77 11.20
C ALA A 25 5.02 0.18 12.22
N LYS A 26 5.39 -1.10 12.06
CA LYS A 26 6.36 -1.75 12.95
C LYS A 26 7.74 -1.10 12.87
N ALA A 27 8.18 -0.70 11.67
CA ALA A 27 9.44 0.01 11.48
C ALA A 27 9.43 1.37 12.18
N LEU A 28 8.36 2.16 12.03
CA LEU A 28 8.22 3.45 12.72
C LEU A 28 8.25 3.31 14.26
N ILE A 29 7.60 2.27 14.80
CA ILE A 29 7.62 1.96 16.24
C ILE A 29 9.05 1.60 16.70
N LYS A 30 9.81 0.84 15.91
CA LYS A 30 11.21 0.54 16.23
C LYS A 30 12.11 1.78 16.12
N VAL A 31 11.81 2.69 15.20
CA VAL A 31 12.58 3.93 15.04
C VAL A 31 12.25 4.93 16.16
N SER A 32 11.05 4.87 16.76
CA SER A 32 10.66 5.83 17.79
C SER A 32 11.43 5.73 19.10
N ILE A 33 12.05 4.59 19.37
CA ILE A 33 12.90 4.38 20.56
C ILE A 33 14.34 4.89 20.37
N LEU A 34 14.70 5.30 19.15
CA LEU A 34 16.02 5.88 18.85
C LEU A 34 16.06 7.36 19.27
N GLY A 35 17.27 7.91 19.37
CA GLY A 35 17.47 9.34 19.59
C GLY A 35 16.79 10.21 18.52
N HIS A 36 16.45 11.45 18.89
CA HIS A 36 15.63 12.34 18.06
C HIS A 36 16.14 12.50 16.62
N PHE A 37 17.46 12.69 16.43
CA PHE A 37 18.06 12.82 15.11
C PHE A 37 17.80 11.58 14.23
N PHE A 38 18.13 10.39 14.73
CA PHE A 38 17.90 9.13 14.02
C PHE A 38 16.41 8.89 13.76
N LYS A 39 15.55 9.26 14.71
CA LYS A 39 14.10 9.16 14.54
C LYS A 39 13.63 9.92 13.31
N VAL A 40 14.06 11.18 13.14
CA VAL A 40 13.68 12.00 11.98
C VAL A 40 14.22 11.38 10.69
N VAL A 41 15.53 11.12 10.63
CA VAL A 41 16.19 10.62 9.41
C VAL A 41 15.60 9.29 8.95
N PHE A 42 15.47 8.31 9.84
CA PHE A 42 14.93 7.00 9.47
C PHE A 42 13.43 7.05 9.17
N SER A 43 12.65 7.91 9.84
CA SER A 43 11.23 8.05 9.52
C SER A 43 11.01 8.68 8.14
N SER A 44 11.83 9.66 7.75
CA SER A 44 11.80 10.24 6.40
C SER A 44 12.18 9.20 5.34
N LEU A 45 13.20 8.38 5.59
CA LEU A 45 13.62 7.32 4.67
C LEU A 45 12.54 6.23 4.56
N LEU A 46 11.93 5.82 5.67
CA LEU A 46 10.82 4.87 5.69
C LEU A 46 9.60 5.41 4.93
N TYR A 47 9.31 6.71 5.03
CA TYR A 47 8.22 7.33 4.27
C TYR A 47 8.47 7.27 2.76
N LEU A 48 9.70 7.58 2.31
CA LEU A 48 10.07 7.48 0.90
C LEU A 48 9.95 6.03 0.38
N LEU A 49 10.48 5.06 1.12
CA LEU A 49 10.37 3.64 0.78
C LEU A 49 8.91 3.18 0.74
N PHE A 50 8.11 3.61 1.71
CA PHE A 50 6.69 3.29 1.75
C PHE A 50 5.93 3.90 0.58
N ALA A 51 6.21 5.15 0.19
CA ALA A 51 5.57 5.79 -0.95
C ALA A 51 5.87 5.04 -2.27
N ILE A 52 7.11 4.61 -2.46
CA ILE A 52 7.50 3.78 -3.62
C ILE A 52 6.75 2.44 -3.57
N ALA A 53 6.79 1.74 -2.44
CA ALA A 53 6.13 0.46 -2.28
C ALA A 53 4.60 0.55 -2.42
N PHE A 54 3.99 1.66 -2.02
CA PHE A 54 2.54 1.88 -2.14
C PHE A 54 2.07 1.87 -3.61
N ILE A 55 2.85 2.52 -4.47
CA ILE A 55 2.52 2.72 -5.88
C ILE A 55 3.02 1.56 -6.75
N PHE A 56 4.09 0.87 -6.33
CA PHE A 56 4.71 -0.22 -7.09
C PHE A 56 3.73 -1.27 -7.65
N PRO A 57 2.73 -1.77 -6.90
CA PRO A 57 1.73 -2.70 -7.42
C PRO A 57 0.90 -2.16 -8.57
N PHE A 58 0.61 -0.86 -8.58
CA PHE A 58 -0.18 -0.28 -9.66
C PHE A 58 0.53 -0.47 -11.00
N PHE A 59 1.86 -0.40 -10.99
CA PHE A 59 2.71 -0.54 -12.17
C PHE A 59 3.20 -1.96 -12.45
N HIS A 60 3.12 -2.90 -11.50
CA HIS A 60 3.73 -4.22 -11.70
C HIS A 60 2.84 -5.40 -11.28
N ILE A 61 1.77 -5.20 -10.50
CA ILE A 61 0.94 -6.32 -10.04
C ILE A 61 0.12 -6.95 -11.19
N HIS A 62 -0.02 -6.24 -12.31
CA HIS A 62 -0.58 -6.78 -13.56
C HIS A 62 0.31 -7.83 -14.22
N GLU A 63 1.60 -7.89 -13.87
CA GLU A 63 2.54 -8.94 -14.34
C GLU A 63 2.31 -10.27 -13.60
N PHE A 64 1.70 -10.24 -12.41
CA PHE A 64 1.46 -11.42 -11.58
C PHE A 64 0.12 -12.11 -11.86
N VAL A 65 -0.70 -11.52 -12.74
CA VAL A 65 -1.96 -12.12 -13.20
C VAL A 65 -1.78 -12.40 -14.69
N ASP A 66 -1.66 -13.69 -15.05
CA ASP A 66 -1.41 -14.12 -16.43
C ASP A 66 -2.31 -13.39 -17.44
N ASP A 67 -1.70 -12.89 -18.51
CA ASP A 67 -2.29 -12.08 -19.59
C ASP A 67 -3.02 -10.79 -19.16
N PHE A 68 -3.03 -10.40 -17.89
CA PHE A 68 -3.77 -9.21 -17.45
C PHE A 68 -3.19 -7.92 -18.05
N HIS A 69 -1.87 -7.86 -18.26
CA HIS A 69 -1.20 -6.79 -19.00
C HIS A 69 -1.77 -6.64 -20.42
N ILE A 70 -1.99 -7.74 -21.14
CA ILE A 70 -2.57 -7.75 -22.50
C ILE A 70 -3.99 -7.16 -22.47
N TYR A 71 -4.80 -7.53 -21.47
CA TYR A 71 -6.16 -7.01 -21.34
C TYR A 71 -6.22 -5.55 -20.85
N PHE A 72 -5.26 -5.13 -20.03
CA PHE A 72 -5.12 -3.78 -19.53
C PHE A 72 -4.78 -2.80 -20.66
N ASP A 73 -3.83 -3.17 -21.53
CA ASP A 73 -3.36 -2.31 -22.62
C ASP A 73 -4.34 -2.26 -23.80
N GLN A 74 -5.11 -3.31 -24.03
CA GLN A 74 -6.01 -3.42 -25.19
C GLN A 74 -7.43 -2.91 -24.92
N ASN A 75 -7.85 -2.73 -23.66
CA ASN A 75 -9.25 -2.46 -23.34
C ASN A 75 -9.43 -1.52 -22.13
N ASN A 76 -9.94 -0.31 -22.43
CA ASN A 76 -10.22 0.75 -21.46
C ASN A 76 -11.13 0.31 -20.29
N ILE A 77 -11.95 -0.73 -20.47
CA ILE A 77 -12.82 -1.26 -19.41
C ILE A 77 -11.99 -1.91 -18.30
N TYR A 78 -10.95 -2.68 -18.63
CA TYR A 78 -10.07 -3.28 -17.64
C TYR A 78 -9.26 -2.23 -16.90
N PHE A 79 -8.77 -1.21 -17.60
CA PHE A 79 -8.12 -0.05 -17.00
C PHE A 79 -9.03 0.64 -15.96
N ALA A 80 -10.28 0.92 -16.33
CA ALA A 80 -11.25 1.55 -15.43
C ALA A 80 -11.53 0.69 -14.18
N PHE A 81 -11.70 -0.63 -14.34
CA PHE A 81 -11.88 -1.52 -13.21
C PHE A 81 -10.64 -1.61 -12.32
N THR A 82 -9.43 -1.61 -12.90
CA THR A 82 -8.18 -1.56 -12.14
C THR A 82 -8.07 -0.30 -11.30
N LEU A 83 -8.44 0.86 -11.86
CA LEU A 83 -8.48 2.12 -11.12
C LEU A 83 -9.50 2.08 -9.96
N ILE A 84 -10.68 1.50 -10.19
CA ILE A 84 -11.69 1.32 -9.14
C ILE A 84 -11.14 0.41 -8.03
N SER A 85 -10.55 -0.73 -8.39
CA SER A 85 -9.93 -1.66 -7.44
C SER A 85 -8.81 -0.98 -6.64
N PHE A 86 -7.97 -0.18 -7.32
CA PHE A 86 -6.92 0.59 -6.67
C PHE A 86 -7.49 1.57 -5.64
N ALA A 87 -8.46 2.40 -6.05
CA ALA A 87 -9.10 3.38 -5.16
C ALA A 87 -9.75 2.72 -3.94
N LEU A 88 -10.42 1.57 -4.14
CA LEU A 88 -11.02 0.80 -3.05
C LEU A 88 -9.96 0.26 -2.10
N VAL A 89 -8.90 -0.37 -2.61
CA VAL A 89 -7.81 -0.90 -1.77
C VAL A 89 -7.13 0.22 -0.99
N CYS A 90 -6.84 1.35 -1.61
CA CYS A 90 -6.27 2.51 -0.93
C CYS A 90 -7.18 3.00 0.20
N SER A 91 -8.48 3.12 -0.06
CA SER A 91 -9.47 3.55 0.95
C SER A 91 -9.51 2.60 2.15
N PHE A 92 -9.60 1.29 1.91
CA PHE A 92 -9.57 0.28 2.96
C PHE A 92 -8.25 0.29 3.74
N SER A 93 -7.13 0.44 3.03
CA SER A 93 -5.79 0.49 3.60
C SER A 93 -5.60 1.68 4.54
N ILE A 94 -6.08 2.86 4.13
CA ILE A 94 -6.08 4.08 4.96
C ILE A 94 -6.92 3.88 6.22
N ILE A 95 -8.15 3.36 6.07
CA ILE A 95 -9.04 3.10 7.22
C ILE A 95 -8.39 2.09 8.19
N TYR A 96 -7.81 1.01 7.68
CA TYR A 96 -7.11 0.01 8.46
C TYR A 96 -5.93 0.60 9.24
N PHE A 97 -5.08 1.38 8.57
CA PHE A 97 -3.92 1.99 9.20
C PHE A 97 -4.32 3.02 10.26
N ASN A 98 -5.32 3.86 9.96
CA ASN A 98 -5.84 4.86 10.89
C ASN A 98 -6.43 4.23 12.14
N LYS A 99 -7.19 3.13 12.01
CA LYS A 99 -7.76 2.45 13.18
C LYS A 99 -6.70 1.70 14.00
N LYS A 100 -5.78 1.00 13.34
CA LYS A 100 -4.88 0.06 14.00
C LYS A 100 -3.58 0.70 14.53
N PHE A 101 -3.02 1.66 13.79
CA PHE A 101 -1.65 2.13 14.03
C PHE A 101 -1.56 3.60 14.41
N VAL A 102 -2.39 4.48 13.85
CA VAL A 102 -2.31 5.92 14.14
C VAL A 102 -2.42 6.25 15.64
N PRO A 103 -3.31 5.66 16.46
CA PRO A 103 -3.35 5.94 17.89
C PRO A 103 -2.03 5.65 18.60
N LYS A 104 -1.39 4.53 18.26
CA LYS A 104 -0.09 4.13 18.83
C LYS A 104 1.03 5.06 18.35
N LEU A 105 1.05 5.40 17.06
CA LEU A 105 2.06 6.27 16.47
C LEU A 105 1.94 7.71 16.99
N LYS A 106 0.72 8.20 17.25
CA LYS A 106 0.47 9.49 17.92
C LYS A 106 1.02 9.54 19.33
N ALA A 107 0.82 8.47 20.12
CA ALA A 107 1.42 8.37 21.45
C ALA A 107 2.96 8.39 21.42
N LEU A 108 3.56 7.94 20.31
CA LEU A 108 5.00 7.97 20.07
C LEU A 108 5.49 9.31 19.45
N GLY A 109 4.61 10.30 19.32
CA GLY A 109 4.94 11.63 18.81
C GLY A 109 5.04 11.73 17.28
N TYR A 110 4.51 10.77 16.53
CA TYR A 110 4.30 10.89 15.08
C TYR A 110 2.90 11.45 14.78
N PHE A 111 2.73 12.14 13.65
CA PHE A 111 1.42 12.67 13.19
C PHE A 111 0.73 13.59 14.21
N LYS A 112 1.50 14.57 14.74
CA LYS A 112 0.96 15.67 15.56
C LYS A 112 -0.08 16.46 14.80
#